data_AF-A0A0G4HL15-F1
#
_entry.id   AF-A0A0G4HL15-F1
#
_cell.length_a   1.000
_cell.length_b   1.000
_cell.length_c   1.000
_cell.angle_alpha   90.00
_cell.angle_beta   90.00
_cell.angle_gamma   90.00
#
_symmetry.space_group_name_H-M   'P 1'
#
loop_
_entity.id
_entity.type
_entity.pdbx_description
1 polymer ?
#
loop_
_entity_poly.entity_id
_entity_poly.type
_entity_poly.pdbx_seq_one_letter_code
_entity_poly.pdbx_strand_id
1 'polypeptide(L)'
;MFRSACRRLSQVTVPIPTAPKGTGVVFHGQMQTPPFKLDHPTFFLMWFAGLAGAFSGNAFYKSFVMRQNPPNPPRYPNERPPDKHINTVEEDD
;
A
#
# COMPACT_ATOMS: atom_id res chain seq x y z
N MET A 1 28.12 22.75 -3.79
CA MET A 1 28.52 21.32 -3.79
C MET A 1 27.40 20.42 -3.23
N PHE A 2 26.21 20.40 -3.84
CA PHE A 2 25.07 19.56 -3.37
C PHE A 2 24.36 18.82 -4.53
N ARG A 3 25.14 18.19 -5.43
CA ARG A 3 24.57 17.43 -6.56
C ARG A 3 24.91 15.93 -6.57
N SER A 4 25.67 15.42 -5.60
CA SER A 4 26.25 14.06 -5.69
C SER A 4 25.51 12.95 -4.92
N ALA A 5 24.49 13.24 -4.11
CA ALA A 5 23.84 12.21 -3.30
C ALA A 5 22.70 11.46 -4.02
N CYS A 6 22.00 12.10 -4.96
CA CYS A 6 20.80 11.52 -5.59
C CYS A 6 21.08 10.58 -6.78
N ARG A 7 22.33 10.49 -7.27
CA ARG A 7 22.65 9.66 -8.45
C ARG A 7 22.73 8.16 -8.16
N ARG A 8 22.71 7.74 -6.89
CA ARG A 8 22.84 6.32 -6.49
C ARG A 8 21.51 5.62 -6.22
N LEU A 9 20.41 6.35 -6.13
CA LEU A 9 19.11 5.77 -5.75
C LEU A 9 18.23 5.40 -6.95
N SER A 10 18.49 5.94 -8.14
CA SER A 10 17.62 5.75 -9.32
C SER A 10 18.00 4.60 -10.25
N GLN A 11 19.06 3.85 -9.93
CA GLN A 11 19.48 2.72 -10.74
C GLN A 11 19.74 1.53 -9.81
N VAL A 12 19.07 0.40 -10.06
CA VAL A 12 19.59 -0.92 -9.68
C VAL A 12 20.88 -1.11 -10.48
N THR A 13 21.98 -0.50 -10.03
CA THR A 13 23.30 -0.70 -10.61
C THR A 13 23.85 -1.99 -10.04
N VAL A 14 23.31 -3.11 -10.51
CA VAL A 14 24.15 -4.31 -10.52
C VAL A 14 25.35 -4.00 -11.40
N PRO A 15 26.58 -4.36 -10.98
CA PRO A 15 27.75 -4.15 -11.80
C PRO A 15 27.56 -4.84 -13.15
N ILE A 16 28.04 -4.20 -14.23
CA ILE A 16 27.99 -4.81 -15.56
C ILE A 16 28.77 -6.13 -15.47
N PRO A 17 28.17 -7.26 -15.85
CA PRO A 17 28.84 -8.55 -15.77
C PRO A 17 30.05 -8.57 -16.70
N THR A 18 31.19 -9.03 -16.20
CA THR A 18 32.37 -9.29 -17.02
C THR A 18 32.16 -10.56 -17.83
N ALA A 19 32.33 -10.46 -19.15
CA ALA A 19 32.18 -11.60 -20.04
C ALA A 19 33.22 -12.71 -19.75
N PRO A 20 32.83 -13.99 -19.72
CA PRO A 20 33.76 -15.11 -19.64
C PRO A 20 34.73 -15.14 -20.84
N LYS A 21 35.95 -15.66 -20.65
CA LYS A 21 36.93 -15.79 -21.75
C LYS A 21 36.36 -16.64 -22.89
N GLY A 22 36.51 -16.16 -24.13
CA GLY A 22 36.01 -16.85 -25.34
C GLY A 22 34.52 -16.60 -25.64
N THR A 23 33.81 -15.84 -24.81
CA THR A 23 32.46 -15.37 -25.13
C THR A 23 32.53 -14.03 -25.87
N GLY A 24 31.65 -13.84 -26.85
CA GLY A 24 31.54 -12.60 -27.61
C GLY A 24 30.82 -11.50 -26.81
N VAL A 25 29.74 -10.96 -27.36
CA VAL A 25 28.97 -9.88 -26.70
C VAL A 25 28.07 -10.47 -25.60
N VAL A 26 28.13 -9.89 -24.40
CA VAL A 26 27.22 -10.22 -23.28
C VAL A 26 26.11 -9.19 -23.22
N PHE A 27 24.87 -9.64 -23.41
CA PHE A 27 23.70 -8.78 -23.25
C PHE A 27 23.40 -8.55 -21.76
N HIS A 28 23.38 -7.29 -21.34
CA HIS A 28 23.00 -6.91 -19.98
C HIS A 28 21.80 -5.96 -19.98
N GLY A 29 21.03 -5.94 -18.90
CA GLY A 29 19.79 -5.15 -18.80
C GLY A 29 19.97 -3.63 -18.95
N GLN A 30 21.21 -3.11 -18.94
CA GLN A 30 21.48 -1.70 -19.23
C GLN A 30 21.66 -1.41 -20.73
N MET A 31 21.70 -2.43 -21.60
CA MET A 31 21.77 -2.25 -23.06
C MET A 31 20.45 -1.76 -23.66
N GLN A 32 19.33 -1.99 -22.98
CA GLN A 32 18.00 -1.59 -23.41
C GLN A 32 17.31 -0.84 -22.27
N THR A 33 17.73 0.40 -22.02
CA THR A 33 17.01 1.24 -21.07
C THR A 33 15.66 1.65 -21.67
N PRO A 34 14.53 1.34 -21.03
CA PRO A 34 13.23 1.78 -21.52
C PRO A 34 13.19 3.32 -21.56
N PRO A 35 12.60 3.92 -22.62
CA PRO A 35 12.60 5.38 -22.82
C PRO A 35 11.77 6.12 -21.76
N PHE A 36 10.76 5.46 -21.18
CA PHE A 36 9.91 6.02 -20.13
C PHE A 36 10.08 5.19 -18.86
N LYS A 37 11.00 5.60 -18.00
CA LYS A 37 11.17 5.03 -16.66
C LYS A 37 11.07 6.14 -15.62
N LEU A 38 10.32 5.91 -14.54
CA LEU A 38 10.41 6.76 -13.37
C LEU A 38 11.68 6.41 -12.60
N ASP A 39 12.39 7.43 -12.15
CA ASP A 39 13.43 7.26 -11.14
C ASP A 39 12.78 6.76 -9.84
N HIS A 40 13.44 5.83 -9.15
CA HIS A 40 12.99 5.31 -7.84
C HIS A 40 12.50 6.39 -6.85
N PRO A 41 13.24 7.48 -6.57
CA PRO A 41 12.76 8.51 -5.65
C PRO A 41 11.41 9.11 -6.09
N THR A 42 11.22 9.34 -7.39
CA THR A 42 9.97 9.86 -7.95
C THR A 42 8.83 8.85 -7.82
N PHE A 43 9.11 7.57 -8.06
CA PHE A 43 8.15 6.48 -7.85
C PHE A 43 7.71 6.39 -6.39
N PHE A 44 8.66 6.35 -5.45
CA PHE A 44 8.35 6.27 -4.02
C PHE A 44 7.62 7.52 -3.54
N LEU A 45 8.01 8.71 -3.98
CA LEU A 45 7.31 9.95 -3.66
C LEU A 45 5.84 9.87 -4.10
N MET A 46 5.57 9.47 -5.34
CA MET A 46 4.22 9.35 -5.87
C MET A 46 3.42 8.29 -5.10
N TRP A 47 4.03 7.16 -4.78
CA TRP A 47 3.40 6.09 -4.01
C TRP A 47 3.04 6.53 -2.59
N PHE A 48 3.98 7.16 -1.87
CA PHE A 48 3.73 7.69 -0.53
C PHE A 48 2.69 8.80 -0.53
N ALA A 49 2.70 9.69 -1.52
CA ALA A 49 1.67 10.72 -1.67
C ALA A 49 0.27 10.10 -1.87
N GLY A 50 0.16 9.06 -2.70
CA GLY A 50 -1.09 8.32 -2.90
C GLY A 50 -1.58 7.64 -1.62
N LEU A 51 -0.69 6.93 -0.91
CA LEU A 51 -1.03 6.30 0.37
C LEU A 51 -1.45 7.34 1.41
N ALA A 52 -0.68 8.40 1.58
CA ALA A 52 -0.99 9.47 2.52
C ALA A 52 -2.35 10.10 2.20
N GLY A 53 -2.64 10.37 0.93
CA GLY A 53 -3.94 10.86 0.48
C GLY A 53 -5.09 9.91 0.81
N ALA A 54 -4.92 8.61 0.54
CA ALA A 54 -5.95 7.61 0.82
C ALA A 54 -6.26 7.48 2.31
N PHE A 55 -5.21 7.37 3.15
CA PHE A 55 -5.40 7.23 4.60
C PHE A 55 -5.92 8.52 5.24
N SER A 56 -5.37 9.68 4.87
CA SER A 56 -5.83 10.97 5.39
C SER A 56 -7.25 11.30 4.95
N GLY A 57 -7.61 11.02 3.69
CA GLY A 57 -8.96 11.19 3.18
C GLY A 57 -9.98 10.31 3.91
N ASN A 58 -9.65 9.04 4.15
CA ASN A 58 -10.51 8.13 4.91
C ASN A 58 -10.66 8.58 6.37
N ALA A 59 -9.57 8.99 7.02
CA ALA A 59 -9.62 9.52 8.39
C ALA A 59 -10.45 10.80 8.48
N PHE A 60 -10.27 11.72 7.53
CA PHE A 60 -11.07 12.94 7.43
C PHE A 60 -12.55 12.63 7.25
N TYR A 61 -12.89 11.73 6.32
CA TYR A 61 -14.27 11.34 6.06
C TYR A 61 -14.94 10.75 7.30
N LYS A 62 -14.28 9.83 8.01
CA LYS A 62 -14.81 9.23 9.24
C LYS A 62 -14.99 10.22 10.38
N SER A 63 -14.08 11.19 10.51
CA SER A 63 -14.10 12.13 11.62
C SER A 63 -15.05 13.31 11.41
N PHE A 64 -15.21 13.78 10.16
CA PHE A 64 -15.88 15.05 9.87
C PHE A 64 -17.13 14.93 9.00
N VAL A 65 -17.26 13.88 8.21
CA VAL A 65 -18.36 13.74 7.24
C VAL A 65 -19.34 12.64 7.65
N MET A 66 -18.83 11.51 8.10
CA MET A 66 -19.64 10.39 8.54
C MET A 66 -20.33 10.75 9.86
N ARG A 67 -21.66 10.60 9.90
CA ARG A 67 -22.41 10.73 11.14
C ARG A 67 -21.92 9.64 12.10
N GLN A 68 -21.45 10.04 13.27
CA GLN A 68 -21.04 9.07 14.29
C GLN A 68 -22.26 8.25 14.67
N ASN A 69 -22.21 6.95 14.41
CA ASN A 69 -23.14 6.04 15.05
C ASN A 69 -22.72 6.03 16.52
N PRO A 70 -23.61 6.43 17.46
CA PRO A 70 -23.25 6.39 18.87
C PRO A 70 -22.74 4.98 19.22
N PRO A 71 -21.73 4.88 20.09
CA PRO A 71 -21.29 3.58 20.56
C PRO A 71 -22.52 2.80 21.04
N ASN A 72 -22.60 1.53 20.65
CA ASN A 72 -23.69 0.67 21.10
C ASN A 72 -23.75 0.77 22.63
N PRO A 73 -24.93 1.05 23.22
CA PRO A 73 -25.02 1.24 24.66
C PRO A 73 -24.38 0.06 25.40
N PRO A 74 -23.80 0.30 26.58
CA PRO A 74 -23.25 -0.77 27.40
C PRO A 74 -24.32 -1.83 27.63
N ARG A 75 -23.96 -3.10 27.39
CA ARG A 75 -24.86 -4.23 27.66
C ARG A 75 -25.21 -4.23 29.14
N TYR A 76 -26.47 -4.49 29.49
CA TYR A 76 -26.86 -4.50 30.90
C TYR A 76 -26.11 -5.65 31.62
N PRO A 77 -25.57 -5.45 32.84
CA PRO A 77 -24.76 -6.47 33.52
C PRO A 77 -25.46 -7.81 33.74
N ASN A 78 -26.78 -7.78 33.83
CA ASN A 78 -27.62 -8.96 34.10
C ASN A 78 -28.32 -9.49 32.83
N GLU A 79 -28.01 -8.93 31.66
CA GLU A 79 -28.66 -9.31 30.41
C GLU A 79 -28.09 -10.66 29.93
N ARG A 80 -28.94 -11.67 29.90
CA ARG A 80 -28.61 -12.93 29.23
C ARG A 80 -28.77 -12.74 27.72
N PRO A 81 -27.96 -13.41 26.89
CA PRO A 81 -28.25 -13.49 25.46
C PRO A 81 -29.69 -13.98 25.27
N PRO A 82 -30.44 -13.42 24.30
CA PRO A 82 -31.74 -13.96 23.96
C PRO A 82 -31.58 -15.40 23.47
N ASP A 83 -32.48 -16.29 23.88
CA ASP A 83 -32.42 -17.71 23.49
C ASP A 83 -32.64 -17.90 21.99
N LYS A 84 -33.37 -16.95 21.36
CA LYS A 84 -33.69 -16.96 19.94
C LYS A 84 -33.76 -15.53 19.41
N HIS A 85 -33.30 -15.30 18.17
CA HIS A 85 -33.45 -14.01 17.52
C HIS A 85 -34.93 -13.81 17.13
N ILE A 86 -35.44 -12.58 17.21
CA ILE A 86 -36.86 -12.26 16.94
C ILE A 86 -37.31 -12.71 15.54
N ASN A 87 -36.36 -12.82 14.60
CA ASN A 87 -36.61 -13.26 13.23
C ASN A 87 -36.27 -14.74 12.97
N THR A 88 -35.97 -15.53 14.00
CA THR A 88 -35.76 -16.97 13.79
C THR A 88 -37.12 -17.63 13.62
N VAL A 89 -37.30 -18.40 12.54
CA VAL A 89 -38.54 -19.12 12.23
C VAL A 89 -38.93 -20.03 13.40
N GLU A 90 -40.21 -20.07 13.77
CA GLU A 90 -40.71 -21.05 14.74
C GLU A 90 -40.59 -22.45 14.13
N GLU A 91 -39.99 -23.38 14.87
CA GLU A 91 -40.01 -24.78 14.46
C GLU A 91 -41.44 -25.26 14.79
N ASP A 92 -42.21 -25.62 13.75
CA ASP A 92 -43.57 -26.14 13.90
C ASP A 92 -43.52 -27.49 14.65
N ASP A 93 -44.07 -27.54 15.88
CA ASP A 93 -44.33 -28.79 16.63
C ASP A 93 -45.64 -29.46 16.17
#